data_AF-A0A534Y280-F1
#
_entry.id   AF-A0A534Y280-F1
#
_cell.length_a   1.000
_cell.length_b   1.000
_cell.length_c   1.000
_cell.angle_alpha   90.00
_cell.angle_beta   90.00
_cell.angle_gamma   90.00
#
_symmetry.space_group_name_H-M   'P 1'
#
loop_
_entity.id
_entity.type
_entity.pdbx_description
1 polymer ?
#
loop_
_entity_poly.entity_id
_entity_poly.type
_entity_poly.pdbx_seq_one_letter_code
_entity_poly.pdbx_strand_id
1 'polypeptide(L)'
;MKIKLSALFLAAFAVASIAGCKRDGKHGPVIAKVGNDSITADEFKKRLDETSPFLRARYNTIERKKEFLESLIRNELLAQEAERQGLDKSPAVREQVKRAMIQELIKKQLDEKLSGNDIPDSELKGYYDSHIDDFVKPERARVYHILVAAKDAKDKAQAKKKAEALLKDINERTRKGEVNAFQAVAQKDSQDPTSAPMGGDLRFVSKDELTKSYSAELANAAFESSPRSFPASRLPRA
;
A
#
# COMPACT_ATOMS: atom_id res chain seq x y z
N MET A 1 -83.74 22.72 20.64
CA MET A 1 -83.23 22.65 22.03
C MET A 1 -81.93 23.45 22.07
N LYS A 2 -81.90 24.57 22.81
CA LYS A 2 -80.75 25.50 22.91
C LYS A 2 -79.94 25.11 24.15
N ILE A 3 -78.61 25.00 24.03
CA ILE A 3 -77.69 25.19 25.16
C ILE A 3 -76.50 26.01 24.63
N LYS A 4 -76.35 27.23 25.16
CA LYS A 4 -75.12 28.04 25.13
C LYS A 4 -74.42 27.82 26.47
N LEU A 5 -73.09 27.76 26.49
CA LEU A 5 -72.30 28.21 27.63
C LEU A 5 -70.96 28.79 27.16
N SER A 6 -70.63 29.94 27.74
CA SER A 6 -69.57 30.88 27.38
C SER A 6 -68.35 30.81 28.33
N ALA A 7 -67.34 31.64 28.01
CA ALA A 7 -66.17 32.09 28.80
C ALA A 7 -64.90 31.22 28.63
N LEU A 8 -63.86 31.64 27.89
CA LEU A 8 -62.94 32.79 28.06
C LEU A 8 -61.98 32.60 29.25
N PHE A 9 -60.76 32.11 28.98
CA PHE A 9 -59.57 32.54 29.71
C PHE A 9 -58.35 32.60 28.77
N LEU A 10 -57.78 33.79 28.74
CA LEU A 10 -56.56 34.19 28.06
C LEU A 10 -55.36 33.69 28.88
N ALA A 11 -54.45 32.92 28.28
CA ALA A 11 -53.09 32.78 28.80
C ALA A 11 -52.13 32.44 27.65
N ALA A 12 -51.57 33.48 27.04
CA ALA A 12 -50.36 33.39 26.26
C ALA A 12 -49.21 32.95 27.18
N PHE A 13 -48.70 31.74 26.99
CA PHE A 13 -47.40 31.34 27.52
C PHE A 13 -46.64 30.60 26.42
N ALA A 14 -46.13 31.39 25.47
CA ALA A 14 -45.09 30.95 24.54
C ALA A 14 -43.78 30.79 25.33
N VAL A 15 -43.62 29.65 25.99
CA VAL A 15 -42.30 29.22 26.49
C VAL A 15 -41.60 28.55 25.32
N ALA A 16 -41.03 29.38 24.45
CA ALA A 16 -39.93 28.98 23.61
C ALA A 16 -38.70 28.81 24.51
N SER A 17 -38.63 27.68 25.22
CA SER A 17 -37.37 27.20 25.78
C SER A 17 -36.51 26.73 24.62
N ILE A 18 -35.84 27.70 23.99
CA ILE A 18 -34.64 27.46 23.19
C ILE A 18 -33.58 27.10 24.23
N ALA A 19 -33.60 25.84 24.69
CA ALA A 19 -32.44 25.24 25.30
C ALA A 19 -31.40 25.11 24.18
N GLY A 20 -30.68 26.21 23.95
CA GLY A 20 -29.52 26.21 23.08
C GLY A 20 -28.58 25.13 23.57
N CYS A 21 -28.32 24.15 22.71
CA CYS A 21 -27.20 23.23 22.88
C CYS A 21 -25.94 24.07 23.11
N LYS A 22 -25.49 24.14 24.37
CA LYS A 22 -24.20 24.69 24.72
C LYS A 22 -23.16 23.76 24.10
N ARG A 23 -22.63 24.15 22.93
CA ARG A 23 -21.54 23.44 22.23
C ARG A 23 -20.25 23.65 23.05
N ASP A 24 -20.13 22.94 24.17
CA ASP A 24 -18.91 22.87 24.96
C ASP A 24 -17.86 22.08 24.16
N GLY A 25 -17.06 22.77 23.36
CA GLY A 25 -16.04 22.14 22.50
C GLY A 25 -15.08 23.09 21.79
N LYS A 26 -15.38 24.40 21.76
CA LYS A 26 -14.56 25.42 21.08
C LYS A 26 -13.69 26.16 22.10
N HIS A 27 -12.51 25.63 22.38
CA HIS A 27 -11.50 26.29 23.23
C HIS A 27 -10.54 27.12 22.35
N GLY A 28 -9.92 28.13 22.96
CA GLY A 28 -8.93 28.99 22.31
C GLY A 28 -9.50 30.22 21.57
N PRO A 29 -8.62 31.12 21.07
CA PRO A 29 -9.04 32.34 20.40
C PRO A 29 -9.75 32.03 19.08
N VAL A 30 -10.81 32.81 18.78
CA VAL A 30 -11.53 32.73 17.51
C VAL A 30 -10.66 33.34 16.41
N ILE A 31 -10.39 32.56 15.37
CA ILE A 31 -9.56 32.99 14.22
C ILE A 31 -10.38 33.20 12.94
N ALA A 32 -11.61 32.68 12.89
CA ALA A 32 -12.57 32.97 11.84
C ALA A 32 -14.02 32.86 12.36
N LYS A 33 -14.94 33.60 11.75
CA LYS A 33 -16.39 33.51 11.97
C LYS A 33 -17.09 33.21 10.65
N VAL A 34 -18.04 32.29 10.69
CA VAL A 34 -18.84 31.82 9.54
C VAL A 34 -20.31 31.85 9.95
N GLY A 35 -20.96 32.99 9.71
CA GLY A 35 -22.32 33.23 10.22
C GLY A 35 -22.36 33.20 11.75
N ASN A 36 -23.14 32.27 12.30
CA ASN A 36 -23.26 32.06 13.75
C ASN A 36 -22.19 31.12 14.33
N ASP A 37 -21.44 30.41 13.48
CA ASP A 37 -20.39 29.50 13.90
C ASP A 37 -19.02 30.17 13.87
N SER A 38 -18.14 29.75 14.79
CA SER A 38 -16.75 30.21 14.89
C SER A 38 -15.78 29.05 14.73
N ILE A 39 -14.63 29.33 14.11
CA ILE A 39 -13.48 28.42 14.06
C ILE A 39 -12.43 28.97 15.01
N THR A 40 -12.00 28.16 15.99
CA THR A 40 -10.97 28.54 16.96
C THR A 40 -9.58 28.05 16.56
N ALA A 41 -8.54 28.61 17.17
CA ALA A 41 -7.17 28.14 16.97
C ALA A 41 -6.98 26.66 17.34
N ASP A 42 -7.65 26.18 18.38
CA ASP A 42 -7.55 24.78 18.82
C ASP A 42 -8.23 23.83 17.83
N GLU A 43 -9.41 24.21 17.31
CA GLU A 43 -10.07 23.46 16.26
C GLU A 43 -9.23 23.41 14.99
N PHE A 44 -8.66 24.55 14.57
CA PHE A 44 -7.75 24.61 13.43
C PHE A 44 -6.55 23.68 13.60
N LYS A 45 -5.91 23.72 14.78
CA LYS A 45 -4.77 22.84 15.10
C LYS A 45 -5.20 21.39 15.06
N LYS A 46 -6.33 21.03 15.67
CA LYS A 46 -6.86 19.66 15.67
C LYS A 46 -7.08 19.14 14.25
N ARG A 47 -7.74 19.93 13.38
CA ARG A 47 -7.97 19.56 11.96
C ARG A 47 -6.66 19.38 11.19
N LEU A 48 -5.67 20.22 11.47
CA LEU A 48 -4.35 20.09 10.86
C LEU A 48 -3.61 18.84 11.37
N ASP A 49 -3.79 18.49 12.64
CA ASP A 49 -3.21 17.31 13.26
C ASP A 49 -3.89 15.99 12.84
N GLU A 50 -5.16 16.03 12.44
CA GLU A 50 -5.86 14.91 11.79
C GLU A 50 -5.33 14.64 10.37
N THR A 51 -4.62 15.58 9.77
CA THR A 51 -3.97 15.39 8.47
C THR A 51 -2.68 14.57 8.65
N SER A 52 -2.38 13.69 7.68
CA SER A 52 -1.16 12.87 7.71
C SER A 52 0.11 13.71 7.92
N PRO A 53 1.16 13.19 8.58
CA PRO A 53 2.38 13.97 8.87
C PRO A 53 3.00 14.60 7.62
N PHE A 54 2.99 13.88 6.50
CA PHE A 54 3.50 14.36 5.22
C PHE A 54 2.70 15.55 4.66
N LEU A 55 1.37 15.51 4.74
CA LEU A 55 0.52 16.59 4.26
C LEU A 55 0.56 17.79 5.22
N ARG A 56 0.67 17.54 6.53
CA ARG A 56 0.82 18.59 7.55
C ARG A 56 2.04 19.46 7.28
N ALA A 57 3.15 18.85 6.87
CA ALA A 57 4.38 19.58 6.53
C ALA A 57 4.21 20.61 5.41
N ARG A 58 3.17 20.47 4.55
CA ARG A 58 2.85 21.43 3.49
C ARG A 58 2.23 22.74 4.02
N TYR A 59 1.76 22.75 5.27
CA TYR A 59 1.13 23.90 5.93
C TYR A 59 2.07 24.53 6.98
N ASN A 60 3.37 24.59 6.67
CA ASN A 60 4.38 25.10 7.59
C ASN A 60 4.51 26.64 7.58
N THR A 61 4.11 27.33 6.50
CA THR A 61 4.09 28.80 6.42
C THR A 61 2.74 29.40 6.81
N ILE A 62 2.72 30.70 7.12
CA ILE A 62 1.50 31.42 7.47
C ILE A 62 0.51 31.43 6.30
N GLU A 63 0.99 31.64 5.08
CA GLU A 63 0.20 31.69 3.85
C GLU A 63 -0.51 30.34 3.63
N ARG A 64 0.22 29.23 3.76
CA ARG A 64 -0.35 27.89 3.63
C ARG A 64 -1.36 27.60 4.74
N LYS A 65 -1.10 28.01 5.98
CA LYS A 65 -2.06 27.89 7.08
C LYS A 65 -3.33 28.71 6.81
N LYS A 66 -3.20 29.88 6.19
CA LYS A 66 -4.33 30.71 5.77
C LYS A 66 -5.15 30.02 4.66
N GLU A 67 -4.50 29.43 3.66
CA GLU A 67 -5.18 28.64 2.63
C GLU A 67 -5.98 27.48 3.23
N PHE A 68 -5.42 26.79 4.22
CA PHE A 68 -6.12 25.73 4.96
C PHE A 68 -7.32 26.29 5.73
N LEU A 69 -7.15 27.41 6.45
CA LEU A 69 -8.24 28.07 7.17
C LEU A 69 -9.38 28.49 6.24
N GLU A 70 -9.05 29.07 5.09
CA GLU A 70 -10.04 29.42 4.06
C GLU A 70 -10.78 28.19 3.53
N SER A 71 -10.10 27.04 3.40
CA SER A 71 -10.76 25.78 3.06
C SER A 71 -11.74 25.32 4.15
N LEU A 72 -11.39 25.48 5.43
CA LEU A 72 -12.31 25.15 6.53
C LEU A 72 -13.54 26.05 6.51
N ILE A 73 -13.35 27.36 6.27
CA ILE A 73 -14.45 28.32 6.12
C ILE A 73 -15.38 27.93 4.97
N ARG A 74 -14.83 27.59 3.79
CA ARG A 74 -15.63 27.16 2.65
C ARG A 74 -16.42 25.89 2.95
N ASN A 75 -15.81 24.90 3.62
CA ASN A 75 -16.49 23.68 4.00
C ASN A 75 -17.64 23.93 4.98
N GLU A 76 -17.43 24.82 5.95
CA GLU A 76 -18.46 25.23 6.91
C GLU A 76 -19.65 25.91 6.20
N LEU A 77 -19.39 26.82 5.26
CA LEU A 77 -20.45 27.45 4.46
C LEU A 77 -21.26 26.42 3.65
N LEU A 78 -20.59 25.44 3.05
CA LEU A 78 -21.25 24.36 2.32
C LEU A 78 -22.08 23.46 3.24
N ALA A 79 -21.59 23.18 4.45
CA ALA A 79 -22.34 22.41 5.45
C ALA A 79 -23.61 23.14 5.90
N GLN A 80 -23.51 24.44 6.18
CA GLN A 80 -24.67 25.27 6.53
C GLN A 80 -25.71 25.31 5.41
N GLU A 81 -25.27 25.41 4.15
CA GLU A 81 -26.17 25.34 3.01
C GLU A 81 -26.83 23.96 2.88
N ALA A 82 -26.09 22.88 3.10
CA ALA A 82 -26.63 21.51 3.09
C ALA A 82 -27.70 21.31 4.18
N GLU A 83 -27.48 21.85 5.39
CA GLU A 83 -28.47 21.85 6.48
C GLU A 83 -29.70 22.68 6.12
N ARG A 84 -29.51 23.86 5.52
CA ARG A 84 -30.61 24.72 5.06
C ARG A 84 -31.48 24.01 4.01
N GLN A 85 -30.87 23.19 3.17
CA GLN A 85 -31.56 22.33 2.20
C GLN A 85 -32.17 21.05 2.82
N GLY A 86 -31.93 20.79 4.11
CA GLY A 86 -32.44 19.62 4.82
C GLY A 86 -31.75 18.30 4.44
N LEU A 87 -30.55 18.37 3.85
CA LEU A 87 -29.81 17.18 3.42
C LEU A 87 -29.37 16.32 4.60
N ASP A 88 -29.18 16.91 5.78
CA ASP A 88 -28.92 16.23 7.06
C ASP A 88 -30.01 15.20 7.42
N LYS A 89 -31.25 15.44 6.98
CA LYS A 89 -32.41 14.56 7.23
C LYS A 89 -32.62 13.53 6.13
N SER A 90 -31.90 13.65 5.00
CA SER A 90 -32.03 12.71 3.90
C SER A 90 -31.64 11.28 4.33
N PRO A 91 -32.30 10.23 3.79
CA PRO A 91 -31.94 8.85 4.12
C PRO A 91 -30.47 8.54 3.84
N ALA A 92 -29.91 9.08 2.75
CA ALA A 92 -28.53 8.88 2.36
C ALA A 92 -27.54 9.41 3.41
N VAL A 93 -27.72 10.65 3.89
CA VAL A 93 -26.83 11.24 4.90
C VAL A 93 -27.00 10.54 6.25
N ARG A 94 -28.23 10.23 6.67
CA ARG A 94 -28.47 9.53 7.95
C ARG A 94 -27.82 8.16 8.01
N GLU A 95 -27.84 7.41 6.90
CA GLU A 95 -27.16 6.12 6.82
C GLU A 95 -25.63 6.28 6.90
N GLN A 96 -25.05 7.30 6.25
CA GLN A 96 -23.61 7.57 6.36
C GLN A 96 -23.20 7.96 7.78
N VAL A 97 -24.00 8.81 8.45
CA VAL A 97 -23.77 9.17 9.86
C VAL A 97 -23.81 7.93 10.75
N LYS A 98 -24.80 7.04 10.56
CA LYS A 98 -24.90 5.78 11.31
C LYS A 98 -23.67 4.90 11.12
N ARG A 99 -23.18 4.76 9.88
CA ARG A 99 -21.96 4.01 9.58
C ARG A 99 -20.73 4.61 10.25
N ALA A 100 -20.57 5.93 10.20
CA ALA A 100 -19.47 6.63 10.86
C ALA A 100 -19.51 6.42 12.39
N MET A 101 -20.69 6.48 13.01
CA MET A 101 -20.87 6.19 14.44
C MET A 101 -20.46 4.77 14.80
N ILE A 102 -20.83 3.78 13.98
CA ILE A 102 -20.44 2.38 14.18
C ILE A 102 -18.93 2.22 14.07
N GLN A 103 -18.30 2.82 13.05
CA GLN A 103 -16.85 2.76 12.87
C GLN A 103 -16.10 3.38 14.05
N GLU A 104 -16.54 4.54 14.53
CA GLU A 104 -15.93 5.20 15.69
C GLU A 104 -16.07 4.36 16.96
N LEU A 105 -17.23 3.71 17.17
CA LEU A 105 -17.44 2.80 18.30
C LEU A 105 -16.49 1.60 18.24
N ILE A 106 -16.36 0.97 17.07
CA ILE A 106 -15.46 -0.18 16.88
C ILE A 106 -14.02 0.25 17.15
N LYS A 107 -13.58 1.38 16.56
CA LYS A 107 -12.23 1.91 16.75
C LYS A 107 -11.95 2.17 18.22
N LYS A 108 -12.85 2.90 18.91
CA LYS A 108 -12.69 3.19 20.34
C LYS A 108 -12.60 1.92 21.17
N GLN A 109 -13.46 0.94 20.92
CA GLN A 109 -13.42 -0.34 21.63
C GLN A 109 -12.15 -1.14 21.33
N LEU A 110 -11.61 -1.03 20.12
CA LEU A 110 -10.39 -1.71 19.73
C LEU A 110 -9.16 -1.04 20.36
N ASP A 111 -9.06 0.28 20.26
CA ASP A 111 -7.96 1.07 20.85
C ASP A 111 -7.95 0.97 22.39
N GLU A 112 -9.12 0.87 23.03
CA GLU A 112 -9.23 0.65 24.49
C GLU A 112 -8.81 -0.77 24.90
N LYS A 113 -8.98 -1.77 24.03
CA LYS A 113 -8.72 -3.18 24.34
C LYS A 113 -7.37 -3.69 23.85
N LEU A 114 -6.85 -3.10 22.79
CA LEU A 114 -5.59 -3.48 22.14
C LEU A 114 -4.59 -2.36 22.38
N SER A 115 -3.78 -2.52 23.42
CA SER A 115 -2.70 -1.59 23.76
C SER A 115 -1.48 -1.76 22.84
N GLY A 116 -1.51 -2.72 21.93
CA GLY A 116 -0.38 -3.09 21.06
C GLY A 116 0.70 -3.90 21.78
N ASN A 117 0.66 -3.97 23.12
CA ASN A 117 1.57 -4.73 23.97
C ASN A 117 0.97 -6.06 24.45
N ASP A 118 -0.23 -6.41 23.98
CA ASP A 118 -0.99 -7.57 24.50
C ASP A 118 -0.53 -8.91 23.91
N ILE A 119 0.37 -8.90 22.91
CA ILE A 119 0.93 -10.10 22.28
C ILE A 119 2.35 -10.31 22.82
N PRO A 120 2.60 -11.37 23.61
CA PRO A 120 3.94 -11.65 24.15
C PRO A 120 4.96 -11.96 23.06
N ASP A 121 6.21 -11.55 23.25
CA ASP A 121 7.32 -11.89 22.35
C ASP A 121 7.46 -13.41 22.11
N SER A 122 7.11 -14.23 23.09
CA SER A 122 7.11 -15.70 22.95
C SER A 122 6.08 -16.20 21.95
N GLU A 123 4.93 -15.53 21.84
CA GLU A 123 3.89 -15.87 20.87
C GLU A 123 4.31 -15.42 19.47
N LEU A 124 4.90 -14.23 19.34
CA LEU A 124 5.51 -13.76 18.09
C LEU A 124 6.61 -14.71 17.62
N LYS A 125 7.50 -15.12 18.52
CA LYS A 125 8.55 -16.08 18.24
C LYS A 125 7.97 -17.45 17.86
N GLY A 126 6.97 -17.94 18.59
CA GLY A 126 6.29 -19.19 18.26
C GLY A 126 5.68 -19.18 16.87
N TYR A 127 5.00 -18.08 16.51
CA TYR A 127 4.44 -17.89 15.18
C TYR A 127 5.52 -17.85 14.09
N TYR A 128 6.58 -17.08 14.31
CA TYR A 128 7.72 -17.01 13.38
C TYR A 128 8.37 -18.37 13.17
N ASP A 129 8.67 -19.08 14.26
CA ASP A 129 9.34 -20.39 14.22
C ASP A 129 8.46 -21.44 13.53
N SER A 130 7.13 -21.38 13.69
CA SER A 130 6.19 -22.31 13.04
C SER A 130 5.84 -21.95 11.59
N HIS A 131 6.18 -20.74 11.14
CA HIS A 131 5.90 -20.25 9.78
C HIS A 131 7.18 -19.81 9.07
N ILE A 132 8.32 -20.41 9.42
CA ILE A 132 9.62 -19.96 8.89
C ILE A 132 9.65 -19.96 7.37
N ASP A 133 8.96 -20.91 6.74
CA ASP A 133 8.83 -21.05 5.28
C ASP A 133 8.16 -19.83 4.62
N ASP A 134 7.26 -19.12 5.32
CA ASP A 134 6.65 -17.88 4.83
C ASP A 134 7.65 -16.71 4.82
N PHE A 135 8.72 -16.83 5.60
CA PHE A 135 9.77 -15.82 5.75
C PHE A 135 11.06 -16.18 5.02
N VAL A 136 11.15 -17.34 4.36
CA VAL A 136 12.27 -17.69 3.49
C VAL A 136 12.03 -17.17 2.09
N LYS A 137 13.01 -16.45 1.53
CA LYS A 137 13.05 -16.18 0.08
C LYS A 137 13.72 -17.37 -0.59
N PRO A 138 13.07 -18.07 -1.53
CA PRO A 138 13.68 -19.18 -2.24
C PRO A 138 14.95 -18.71 -2.95
N GLU A 139 15.97 -19.55 -2.97
CA GLU A 139 17.23 -19.25 -3.64
C GLU A 139 16.96 -18.93 -5.12
N ARG A 140 17.53 -17.82 -5.59
CA ARG A 140 17.46 -17.41 -7.00
C ARG A 140 18.88 -17.24 -7.53
N ALA A 141 19.14 -17.79 -8.70
CA ALA A 141 20.38 -17.60 -9.43
C ALA A 141 20.15 -16.67 -10.63
N ARG A 142 21.13 -15.84 -10.97
CA ARG A 142 21.12 -15.15 -12.27
C ARG A 142 21.72 -16.09 -13.30
N VAL A 143 20.90 -16.55 -14.24
CA VAL A 143 21.29 -17.60 -15.20
C VAL A 143 21.39 -17.04 -16.60
N TYR A 144 22.43 -17.43 -17.31
CA TYR A 144 22.62 -17.15 -18.73
C TYR A 144 22.67 -18.46 -19.50
N HIS A 145 22.02 -18.52 -20.66
CA HIS A 145 22.04 -19.74 -21.47
C HIS A 145 22.05 -19.46 -22.97
N ILE A 146 22.46 -20.48 -23.73
CA ILE A 146 22.45 -20.50 -25.19
C ILE A 146 21.73 -21.77 -25.61
N LEU A 147 20.61 -21.63 -26.31
CA LEU A 147 19.84 -22.76 -26.79
C LEU A 147 20.34 -23.19 -28.17
N VAL A 148 20.69 -24.46 -28.30
CA VAL A 148 20.88 -25.12 -29.59
C VAL A 148 19.84 -26.24 -29.68
N ALA A 149 18.78 -26.00 -30.45
CA ALA A 149 17.67 -26.91 -30.64
C ALA A 149 18.08 -28.11 -31.49
N ALA A 150 17.53 -29.27 -31.15
CA ALA A 150 17.58 -30.50 -31.92
C ALA A 150 16.15 -31.01 -32.10
N LYS A 151 15.77 -31.39 -33.32
CA LYS A 151 14.39 -31.85 -33.60
C LYS A 151 14.24 -33.35 -33.37
N ASP A 152 15.32 -34.10 -33.56
CA ASP A 152 15.37 -35.54 -33.35
C ASP A 152 16.73 -36.03 -32.82
N ALA A 153 16.88 -37.34 -32.66
CA ALA A 153 18.10 -37.96 -32.14
C ALA A 153 19.32 -37.78 -33.06
N LYS A 154 19.14 -37.66 -34.39
CA LYS A 154 20.22 -37.41 -35.35
C LYS A 154 20.69 -35.96 -35.26
N ASP A 155 19.76 -35.03 -35.12
CA ASP A 155 20.03 -33.61 -34.90
C ASP A 155 20.73 -33.38 -33.55
N LYS A 156 20.44 -34.19 -32.53
CA LYS A 156 21.06 -34.05 -31.20
C LYS A 156 22.59 -34.13 -31.24
N ALA A 157 23.15 -35.00 -32.09
CA ALA A 157 24.61 -35.10 -32.25
C ALA A 157 25.20 -33.85 -32.91
N GLN A 158 24.48 -33.26 -33.87
CA GLN A 158 24.90 -32.05 -34.57
C GLN A 158 24.76 -30.81 -33.68
N ALA A 159 23.64 -30.71 -32.95
CA ALA A 159 23.40 -29.68 -31.94
C ALA A 159 24.46 -29.72 -30.84
N LYS A 160 24.85 -30.91 -30.38
CA LYS A 160 25.94 -31.08 -29.41
C LYS A 160 27.28 -30.57 -29.96
N LYS A 161 27.66 -30.96 -31.19
CA LYS A 161 28.88 -30.46 -31.83
C LYS A 161 28.87 -28.94 -31.99
N LYS A 162 27.72 -28.36 -32.35
CA LYS A 162 27.56 -26.91 -32.44
C LYS A 162 27.73 -26.25 -31.06
N ALA A 163 27.07 -26.78 -30.03
CA ALA A 163 27.19 -26.26 -28.66
C ALA A 163 28.64 -26.33 -28.14
N GLU A 164 29.36 -27.42 -28.40
CA GLU A 164 30.79 -27.57 -28.06
C GLU A 164 31.67 -26.55 -28.80
N ALA A 165 31.39 -26.29 -30.09
CA ALA A 165 32.09 -25.28 -30.86
C ALA A 165 31.84 -23.85 -30.33
N LEU A 166 30.59 -23.53 -29.99
CA LEU A 166 30.23 -22.24 -29.37
C LEU A 166 30.92 -22.06 -28.02
N LEU A 167 30.94 -23.10 -27.18
CA LEU A 167 31.65 -23.07 -25.90
C LEU A 167 33.16 -22.83 -26.09
N LYS A 168 33.77 -23.46 -27.10
CA LYS A 168 35.17 -23.23 -27.45
C LYS A 168 35.42 -21.79 -27.89
N ASP A 169 34.57 -21.23 -28.76
CA ASP A 169 34.66 -19.82 -29.19
C ASP A 169 34.56 -18.85 -28.01
N ILE A 170 33.55 -19.05 -27.14
CA ILE A 170 33.37 -18.24 -25.92
C ILE A 170 34.65 -18.28 -25.08
N ASN A 171 35.18 -19.47 -24.78
CA ASN A 171 36.37 -19.62 -23.96
C ASN A 171 37.60 -18.94 -24.58
N GLU A 172 37.78 -19.03 -25.91
CA GLU A 172 38.88 -18.37 -26.60
C GLU A 172 38.75 -16.84 -26.57
N ARG A 173 37.55 -16.31 -26.77
CA ARG A 173 37.25 -14.87 -26.70
C ARG A 173 37.43 -14.33 -25.29
N THR A 174 36.95 -15.05 -24.27
CA THR A 174 37.18 -14.70 -22.86
C THR A 174 38.66 -14.70 -22.50
N ARG A 175 39.45 -15.69 -22.95
CA ARG A 175 40.92 -15.71 -22.75
C ARG A 175 41.63 -14.52 -23.40
N LYS A 176 41.09 -14.01 -24.51
CA LYS A 176 41.58 -12.80 -25.18
C LYS A 176 41.12 -11.49 -24.52
N GLY A 177 40.38 -11.56 -23.40
CA GLY A 177 39.95 -10.41 -22.62
C GLY A 177 38.59 -9.84 -23.02
N GLU A 178 37.82 -10.53 -23.86
CA GLU A 178 36.49 -10.06 -24.23
C GLU A 178 35.48 -10.29 -23.09
N VAL A 179 35.04 -9.20 -22.45
CA VAL A 179 34.16 -9.21 -21.27
C VAL A 179 32.78 -9.79 -21.54
N ASN A 180 32.24 -9.59 -22.75
CA ASN A 180 30.87 -9.99 -23.12
C ASN A 180 30.83 -11.10 -24.17
N ALA A 181 31.87 -11.95 -24.21
CA ALA A 181 31.97 -13.03 -25.20
C ALA A 181 30.73 -13.95 -25.20
N PHE A 182 30.26 -14.33 -24.02
CA PHE A 182 29.07 -15.18 -23.89
C PHE A 182 27.82 -14.49 -24.45
N GLN A 183 27.56 -13.24 -24.07
CA GLN A 183 26.39 -12.48 -24.49
C GLN A 183 26.39 -12.24 -26.00
N ALA A 184 27.56 -11.97 -26.58
CA ALA A 184 27.70 -11.78 -28.02
C ALA A 184 27.42 -13.08 -28.79
N VAL A 185 27.89 -14.22 -28.31
CA VAL A 185 27.56 -15.53 -28.90
C VAL A 185 26.09 -15.87 -28.69
N ALA A 186 25.52 -15.58 -27.52
CA ALA A 186 24.11 -15.81 -27.25
C ALA A 186 23.21 -14.99 -28.18
N GLN A 187 23.50 -13.70 -28.39
CA GLN A 187 22.75 -12.83 -29.32
C GLN A 187 22.79 -13.32 -30.76
N LYS A 188 23.92 -13.89 -31.18
CA LYS A 188 24.15 -14.29 -32.57
C LYS A 188 23.66 -15.71 -32.86
N ASP A 189 23.90 -16.65 -31.94
CA ASP A 189 23.84 -18.08 -32.22
C ASP A 189 22.81 -18.84 -31.38
N SER A 190 22.26 -18.24 -30.32
CA SER A 190 21.19 -18.87 -29.52
C SER A 190 19.89 -18.92 -30.30
N GLN A 191 19.20 -20.05 -30.19
CA GLN A 191 17.89 -20.30 -30.78
C GLN A 191 16.74 -20.07 -29.79
N ASP A 192 17.02 -19.54 -28.60
CA ASP A 192 15.97 -19.09 -27.66
C ASP A 192 15.53 -17.67 -28.03
N PRO A 193 14.32 -17.49 -28.61
CA PRO A 193 13.87 -16.18 -29.08
C PRO A 193 13.68 -15.17 -27.94
N THR A 194 13.47 -15.63 -26.71
CA THR A 194 13.17 -14.76 -25.57
C THR A 194 14.44 -14.20 -24.94
N SER A 195 15.47 -15.02 -24.74
CA SER A 195 16.70 -14.59 -24.08
C SER A 195 17.82 -14.17 -25.03
N ALA A 196 17.84 -14.65 -26.28
CA ALA A 196 18.93 -14.34 -27.22
C ALA A 196 19.16 -12.82 -27.39
N PRO A 197 18.13 -11.97 -27.60
CA PRO A 197 18.33 -10.53 -27.72
C PRO A 197 18.98 -9.90 -26.48
N MET A 198 18.75 -10.49 -25.30
CA MET A 198 19.29 -10.07 -24.00
C MET A 198 20.63 -10.75 -23.67
N GLY A 199 21.31 -11.35 -24.64
CA GLY A 199 22.59 -12.04 -24.41
C GLY A 199 22.44 -13.34 -23.62
N GLY A 200 21.28 -13.99 -23.72
CA GLY A 200 20.98 -15.24 -23.03
C GLY A 200 20.55 -15.07 -21.56
N ASP A 201 20.34 -13.83 -21.08
CA ASP A 201 20.00 -13.54 -19.68
C ASP A 201 18.56 -13.98 -19.36
N LEU A 202 18.43 -14.95 -18.44
CA LEU A 202 17.15 -15.42 -17.89
C LEU A 202 16.70 -14.64 -16.67
N ARG A 203 17.45 -13.61 -16.27
CA ARG A 203 17.27 -12.83 -15.04
C ARG A 203 17.49 -13.71 -13.80
N PHE A 204 17.10 -13.21 -12.63
CA PHE A 204 17.08 -14.00 -11.41
C PHE A 204 15.91 -14.97 -11.44
N VAL A 205 16.20 -16.26 -11.39
CA VAL A 205 15.22 -17.35 -11.47
C VAL A 205 15.48 -18.35 -10.35
N SER A 206 14.40 -18.88 -9.79
CA SER A 206 14.42 -20.00 -8.84
C SER A 206 14.60 -21.33 -9.57
N LYS A 207 15.01 -22.36 -8.83
CA LYS A 207 15.13 -23.72 -9.35
C LYS A 207 13.81 -24.23 -9.94
N ASP A 208 12.70 -23.91 -9.28
CA ASP A 208 11.35 -24.28 -9.71
C ASP A 208 10.94 -23.58 -11.01
N GLU A 209 11.19 -22.27 -11.13
CA GLU A 209 10.92 -21.52 -12.36
C GLU A 209 11.73 -22.11 -13.53
N LEU A 210 13.02 -22.40 -13.33
CA LEU A 210 13.85 -23.06 -14.36
C LEU A 210 13.35 -24.45 -14.75
N THR A 211 12.93 -25.25 -13.76
CA THR A 211 12.43 -26.61 -14.01
C THR A 211 11.14 -26.58 -14.82
N LYS A 212 10.23 -25.64 -14.52
CA LYS A 212 8.94 -25.51 -15.19
C LYS A 212 9.04 -24.88 -16.58
N SER A 213 9.89 -23.87 -16.75
CA SER A 213 9.97 -23.09 -18.00
C SER A 213 11.00 -23.63 -18.98
N TYR A 214 11.98 -24.42 -18.54
CA TYR A 214 13.09 -24.90 -19.37
C TYR A 214 13.30 -26.41 -19.23
N SER A 215 14.02 -26.85 -18.19
CA SER A 215 14.24 -28.27 -17.88
C SER A 215 14.83 -28.47 -16.50
N ALA A 216 14.67 -29.69 -15.96
CA ALA A 216 15.29 -30.10 -14.71
C ALA A 216 16.83 -30.11 -14.80
N GLU A 217 17.39 -30.46 -15.95
CA GLU A 217 18.84 -30.51 -16.17
C GLU A 217 19.45 -29.11 -16.13
N LEU A 218 18.82 -28.11 -16.76
CA LEU A 218 19.29 -26.72 -16.69
C LEU A 218 19.16 -26.18 -15.26
N ALA A 219 18.06 -26.49 -14.57
CA ALA A 219 17.85 -26.09 -13.18
C ALA A 219 18.91 -26.68 -12.25
N ASN A 220 19.23 -27.98 -12.38
CA ASN A 220 20.28 -28.62 -11.59
C ASN A 220 21.67 -28.03 -11.93
N ALA A 221 22.01 -27.89 -13.21
CA ALA A 221 23.27 -27.29 -13.60
C ALA A 221 23.46 -25.87 -13.04
N ALA A 222 22.41 -25.03 -13.07
CA ALA A 222 22.48 -23.66 -12.57
C ALA A 222 22.70 -23.56 -11.05
N PHE A 223 22.11 -24.48 -10.27
CA PHE A 223 22.16 -24.42 -8.80
C PHE A 223 23.27 -25.30 -8.20
N GLU A 224 23.74 -26.33 -8.90
CA GLU A 224 24.89 -27.17 -8.47
C GLU A 224 26.24 -26.53 -8.83
N SER A 225 26.30 -25.72 -9.90
CA SER A 225 27.52 -25.05 -10.35
C SER A 225 27.81 -23.70 -9.68
N SER A 226 27.02 -23.29 -8.70
CA SER A 226 27.14 -21.99 -8.03
C SER A 226 27.96 -22.08 -6.72
N PRO A 227 29.27 -21.79 -6.71
CA PRO A 227 30.04 -21.63 -5.49
C PRO A 227 29.86 -20.20 -4.96
N ARG A 228 28.64 -19.86 -4.53
CA ARG A 228 28.30 -18.72 -3.64
C ARG A 228 26.78 -18.56 -3.60
N SER A 229 26.12 -19.40 -2.82
CA SER A 229 24.89 -18.98 -2.17
C SER A 229 25.24 -17.75 -1.33
N PHE A 230 24.60 -16.61 -1.59
CA PHE A 230 24.58 -15.56 -0.58
C PHE A 230 23.75 -16.14 0.58
N PRO A 231 24.33 -16.37 1.77
CA PRO A 231 23.56 -16.94 2.86
C PRO A 231 22.42 -15.99 3.19
N ALA A 232 21.19 -16.49 3.11
CA ALA A 232 19.96 -15.76 3.44
C ALA A 232 19.83 -15.44 4.95
N SER A 233 20.91 -15.47 5.71
CA SER A 233 20.91 -15.39 7.17
C SER A 233 22.03 -14.50 7.70
N ARG A 234 21.95 -13.21 7.40
CA ARG A 234 22.55 -12.17 8.25
C ARG A 234 21.68 -10.92 8.24
N LEU A 235 20.45 -11.06 8.75
CA LEU A 235 19.84 -9.93 9.42
C LEU A 235 20.62 -9.73 10.73
N PRO A 236 21.08 -8.50 11.04
CA PRO A 236 21.72 -8.22 12.31
C PRO A 236 20.73 -8.55 13.42
N ARG A 237 21.14 -9.42 14.36
CA ARG A 237 20.46 -9.52 15.65
C ARG A 237 20.58 -8.14 16.29
N ALA A 238 19.44 -7.52 16.57
CA ALA A 238 19.37 -6.34 17.43
C ALA A 238 19.78 -6.72 18.86
#